data_AF-A0A221T091-F1
#
_entry.id   AF-A0A221T091-F1
#
_cell.length_a   1.000
_cell.length_b   1.000
_cell.length_c   1.000
_cell.angle_alpha   90.00
_cell.angle_beta   90.00
_cell.angle_gamma   90.00
#
_symmetry.space_group_name_H-M   'P 1'
#
loop_
_entity.id
_entity.type
_entity.pdbx_description
1 polymer ?
#
loop_
_entity_poly.entity_id
_entity_poly.type
_entity_poly.pdbx_seq_one_letter_code
_entity_poly.pdbx_strand_id
1 'polypeptide(L)'
;MLVLNGKYHVQPNKKLTILPEVKILPKGTLQSDINALSAECVANGQTAVQVMTQHGLMYGTLVEKKPLQLRLWQFEGHLFFPEKIQNLST
;
A
#
# COMPACT_ATOMS: atom_id res chain seq x y z
N MET A 1 11.86 2.37 -0.16
CA MET A 1 10.71 1.93 0.65
C MET A 1 9.88 3.16 0.97
N LEU A 2 8.63 3.19 0.54
CA LEU A 2 7.72 4.32 0.66
C LEU A 2 6.87 4.21 1.92
N VAL A 3 6.74 5.30 2.70
CA VAL A 3 5.87 5.35 3.88
C VAL A 3 4.53 5.96 3.48
N LEU A 4 3.44 5.23 3.69
CA LEU A 4 2.09 5.72 3.47
C LEU A 4 1.52 6.27 4.79
N ASN A 5 1.04 7.52 4.74
CA ASN A 5 0.58 8.27 5.91
C ASN A 5 -0.95 8.27 6.06
N GLY A 6 -1.66 7.80 5.03
CA GLY A 6 -3.10 7.61 5.07
C GLY A 6 -3.55 6.51 6.05
N LYS A 7 -4.86 6.46 6.31
CA LYS A 7 -5.51 5.38 7.04
C LYS A 7 -6.01 4.35 6.04
N TYR A 8 -5.27 3.25 5.94
CA TYR A 8 -5.57 2.19 5.00
C TYR A 8 -6.20 0.99 5.69
N HIS A 9 -7.25 0.46 5.06
CA HIS A 9 -7.89 -0.76 5.51
C HIS A 9 -7.25 -1.97 4.84
N VAL A 10 -6.60 -2.81 5.63
CA VAL A 10 -6.08 -4.10 5.18
C VAL A 10 -7.16 -5.17 5.36
N GLN A 11 -7.41 -5.93 4.30
CA GLN A 11 -8.38 -7.03 4.31
C GLN A 11 -7.91 -8.21 5.19
N PRO A 12 -8.80 -9.12 5.63
CA PRO A 12 -8.43 -10.26 6.47
C PRO A 12 -7.37 -11.19 5.85
N ASN A 13 -7.30 -11.27 4.52
CA ASN A 13 -6.26 -12.01 3.78
C ASN A 13 -4.93 -11.25 3.67
N LYS A 14 -4.75 -10.16 4.43
CA LYS A 14 -3.60 -9.25 4.40
C LYS A 14 -3.43 -8.47 3.09
N LYS A 15 -4.45 -8.46 2.23
CA LYS A 15 -4.42 -7.69 0.99
C LYS A 15 -4.73 -6.21 1.26
N LEU A 16 -3.89 -5.32 0.75
CA LEU A 16 -4.16 -3.90 0.64
C LEU A 16 -4.53 -3.56 -0.81
N THR A 17 -5.60 -2.80 -1.00
CA THR A 17 -5.99 -2.22 -2.28
C THR A 17 -6.20 -0.72 -2.10
N ILE A 18 -5.58 0.09 -2.95
CA ILE A 18 -5.75 1.55 -3.00
C ILE A 18 -6.31 1.90 -4.37
N LEU A 19 -7.43 2.62 -4.41
CA LEU A 19 -8.11 3.02 -5.64
C LEU A 19 -7.87 4.53 -5.89
N PRO A 20 -7.07 4.93 -6.90
CA PRO A 20 -6.80 6.33 -7.20
C PRO A 20 -7.92 7.04 -7.95
N GLU A 21 -8.73 6.30 -8.73
CA GLU A 21 -9.71 6.87 -9.67
C GLU A 21 -11.10 7.13 -9.08
N VAL A 22 -11.33 6.79 -7.82
CA VAL A 22 -12.64 7.04 -7.21
C VAL A 22 -12.78 8.53 -6.88
N LYS A 23 -13.83 9.16 -7.44
CA LYS A 23 -14.20 10.57 -7.20
C LYS A 23 -14.24 10.95 -5.71
N ILE A 24 -14.46 9.96 -4.85
CA ILE A 24 -14.36 10.08 -3.40
C ILE A 24 -13.31 9.07 -2.95
N LEU A 25 -12.13 9.58 -2.57
CA LEU A 25 -11.11 8.75 -1.96
C LEU A 25 -11.68 8.10 -0.69
N PRO A 26 -11.44 6.79 -0.45
CA PRO A 26 -11.85 6.14 0.78
C PRO A 26 -11.31 6.95 1.98
N LYS A 27 -12.15 7.14 3.01
CA LYS A 27 -11.79 7.97 4.18
C LYS A 27 -10.40 7.61 4.71
N GLY A 28 -9.49 8.58 4.65
CA GLY A 28 -8.12 8.43 5.12
C GLY A 28 -7.08 8.10 4.06
N THR A 29 -7.46 7.81 2.81
CA THR A 29 -6.49 7.75 1.69
C THR A 29 -6.03 9.17 1.36
N LEU A 30 -4.72 9.38 1.26
CA LEU A 30 -4.14 10.69 0.94
C LEU A 30 -3.74 10.75 -0.54
N GLN A 31 -4.04 11.88 -1.19
CA GLN A 31 -3.61 12.11 -2.57
C GLN A 31 -2.08 12.16 -2.70
N SER A 32 -1.38 12.67 -1.66
CA SER A 32 0.09 12.67 -1.60
C SER A 32 0.66 11.25 -1.69
N ASP A 33 0.04 10.30 -1.01
CA ASP A 33 0.49 8.90 -0.98
C ASP A 33 0.24 8.24 -2.34
N ILE A 34 -0.87 8.56 -3.02
CA ILE A 34 -1.15 8.10 -4.39
C ILE A 34 -0.11 8.63 -5.37
N ASN A 35 0.23 9.92 -5.28
CA ASN A 35 1.21 10.54 -6.17
C ASN A 35 2.60 9.91 -5.95
N ALA A 36 2.99 9.69 -4.70
CA ALA A 36 4.25 9.03 -4.36
C ALA A 36 4.29 7.56 -4.82
N LEU A 37 3.18 6.82 -4.66
CA LEU A 37 3.05 5.46 -5.17
C LEU A 37 3.17 5.39 -6.68
N SER A 38 2.55 6.32 -7.40
CA SER A 38 2.62 6.37 -8.86
C SER A 38 4.05 6.67 -9.33
N ALA A 39 4.74 7.63 -8.69
CA ALA A 39 6.12 7.96 -9.02
C ALA A 39 7.09 6.78 -8.81
N GLU A 40 6.98 6.08 -7.67
CA GLU A 40 7.81 4.91 -7.35
C GLU A 40 7.50 3.69 -8.22
N CYS A 41 6.22 3.40 -8.48
CA CYS A 41 5.83 2.29 -9.34
C CYS A 41 6.24 2.50 -10.80
N VAL A 42 6.25 3.74 -11.31
CA VAL A 42 6.73 4.02 -12.68
C VAL A 42 8.21 3.68 -12.83
N ALA A 43 9.02 3.90 -11.79
CA ALA A 43 10.44 3.59 -11.83
C ALA A 43 10.74 2.09 -11.73
N ASN A 44 9.96 1.34 -10.95
CA ASN A 44 10.33 -0.02 -10.51
C ASN A 44 9.30 -1.12 -10.83
N GLY A 45 8.13 -0.77 -11.37
CA GLY A 45 6.98 -1.68 -11.59
C GLY A 45 6.27 -2.12 -10.30
N GLN A 46 6.94 -2.02 -9.17
CA GLN A 46 6.44 -2.38 -7.84
C GLN A 46 7.03 -1.44 -6.79
N THR A 47 6.27 -1.14 -5.73
CA THR A 47 6.69 -0.24 -4.65
C THR A 47 6.65 -0.96 -3.32
N ALA A 48 7.80 -1.08 -2.67
CA ALA A 48 7.87 -1.53 -1.28
C ALA A 48 7.29 -0.44 -0.37
N VAL A 49 6.27 -0.77 0.42
CA VAL A 49 5.54 0.16 1.28
C VAL A 49 5.63 -0.23 2.75
N GLN A 50 5.57 0.80 3.59
CA GLN A 50 5.31 0.71 5.03
C GLN A 50 4.03 1.50 5.31
N VAL A 51 3.11 0.91 6.07
CA VAL A 51 1.80 1.52 6.33
C VAL A 51 1.35 1.26 7.76
N MET A 52 0.80 2.30 8.39
CA MET A 52 0.11 2.18 9.67
C MET A 52 -1.35 1.79 9.40
N THR A 53 -1.78 0.66 9.95
CA THR A 53 -3.11 0.07 9.72
C THR A 53 -3.89 -0.03 11.04
N GLN A 54 -5.16 -0.43 10.98
CA GLN A 54 -5.93 -0.73 12.19
C GLN A 54 -5.34 -1.88 13.04
N HIS A 55 -4.44 -2.70 12.46
CA HIS A 55 -3.79 -3.80 13.15
C HIS A 55 -2.37 -3.46 13.62
N GLY A 56 -1.89 -2.24 13.33
CA GLY A 56 -0.52 -1.80 13.59
C GLY A 56 0.30 -1.64 12.31
N LEU A 57 1.61 -1.56 12.49
CA LEU A 57 2.58 -1.32 11.43
C LEU A 57 2.73 -2.56 10.55
N MET A 58 2.58 -2.40 9.25
CA MET A 58 2.75 -3.48 8.27
C MET A 58 3.60 -3.03 7.08
N TYR A 59 4.20 -4.00 6.39
CA TYR A 59 5.11 -3.81 5.27
C TYR A 59 4.75 -4.74 4.12
N GLY A 60 5.02 -4.36 2.90
CA GLY A 60 4.87 -5.25 1.75
C GLY A 60 5.18 -4.54 0.45
N THR A 61 4.74 -5.12 -0.65
CA THR A 61 4.96 -4.55 -1.99
C THR A 61 3.62 -4.33 -2.65
N LEU A 62 3.37 -3.11 -3.13
CA LEU A 62 2.22 -2.79 -3.97
C LEU A 62 2.64 -2.77 -5.43
N VAL A 63 1.79 -3.31 -6.28
CA VAL A 63 1.94 -3.25 -7.74
C VAL A 63 0.83 -2.38 -8.30
N GLU A 64 1.20 -1.53 -9.26
CA GLU A 64 0.23 -0.75 -10.01
C GLU A 64 -0.50 -1.65 -11.03
N LYS A 65 -1.83 -1.69 -10.95
CA LYS A 65 -2.68 -2.36 -11.93
C LYS A 65 -3.48 -1.32 -12.68
N LYS A 66 -2.97 -0.92 -13.86
CA LYS A 66 -3.66 -0.09 -14.85
C LYS A 66 -4.43 -1.01 -15.82
N PRO A 67 -5.76 -1.01 -15.79
CA PRO A 67 -6.53 -1.92 -16.64
C PRO A 67 -6.72 -1.37 -18.04
N LEU A 68 -6.85 -2.30 -19.00
CA LEU A 68 -7.04 -1.98 -20.41
C LEU A 68 -8.51 -1.65 -20.73
N GLN A 69 -9.50 -2.33 -20.13
CA GLN A 69 -10.93 -2.03 -20.26
C GLN A 69 -11.71 -2.53 -19.02
N LEU A 70 -12.61 -1.71 -18.46
CA LEU A 70 -13.61 -2.03 -17.41
C LEU A 70 -13.15 -2.30 -15.96
N ARG A 71 -11.88 -2.14 -15.60
CA ARG A 71 -11.50 -2.12 -14.16
C ARG A 71 -11.09 -0.72 -13.77
N LEU A 72 -11.12 -0.44 -12.47
CA LEU A 72 -10.54 0.78 -11.92
C LEU A 72 -9.03 0.61 -11.83
N TRP A 73 -8.27 1.66 -12.13
CA TRP A 73 -6.87 1.72 -11.76
C TRP A 73 -6.75 1.50 -10.25
N GLN A 74 -5.81 0.64 -9.84
CA GLN A 74 -5.59 0.33 -8.45
C GLN A 74 -4.14 -0.01 -8.16
N PHE A 75 -3.69 0.26 -6.94
CA PHE A 75 -2.51 -0.36 -6.37
C PHE A 75 -2.94 -1.52 -5.50
N GLU A 76 -2.31 -2.69 -5.63
CA GLU A 76 -2.61 -3.83 -4.76
C GLU A 76 -1.38 -4.64 -4.37
N GLY A 77 -1.44 -5.26 -3.20
CA GLY A 77 -0.39 -6.13 -2.70
C GLY A 77 -0.72 -6.79 -1.36
N HIS A 78 0.12 -7.71 -0.92
CA HIS A 78 0.01 -8.34 0.39
C HIS A 78 0.96 -7.68 1.38
N LEU A 79 0.48 -7.47 2.59
CA LEU A 79 1.25 -6.88 3.68
C LEU A 79 1.52 -7.91 4.78
N PHE A 80 2.58 -7.68 5.54
CA PHE A 80 3.04 -8.54 6.60
C PHE A 80 3.39 -7.67 7.82
N PHE A 81 3.19 -8.22 9.01
CA PHE A 81 3.74 -7.59 10.21
C PHE A 81 5.27 -7.67 10.17
N PRO A 82 5.98 -6.70 10.74
CA PRO A 82 7.41 -6.85 10.95
C PRO A 82 7.65 -8.13 11.72
N GLU A 83 8.56 -8.98 11.25
CA GLU A 83 9.08 -10.03 12.10
C GLU A 83 9.67 -9.36 13.33
N LYS A 84 9.34 -9.86 14.53
CA LYS A 84 10.04 -9.43 15.72
C LYS A 84 11.50 -9.78 15.49
N ILE A 85 12.33 -8.77 15.21
CA ILE A 85 13.77 -8.89 15.41
C ILE A 85 13.92 -9.10 16.92
N GLN A 86 13.84 -10.35 17.35
CA GLN A 86 14.36 -10.74 18.65
C GLN A 86 15.85 -10.50 18.52
N ASN A 87 16.31 -9.35 19.01
CA ASN A 87 17.71 -9.13 19.25
C ASN A 87 18.15 -10.26 20.17
N LEU A 88 18.77 -11.30 19.61
CA LEU A 88 19.59 -12.26 20.33
C LEU A 88 20.85 -11.50 20.75
N SER A 89 20.69 -10.62 21.75
CA SER A 89 21.79 -10.19 22.59
C SER A 89 22.15 -11.40 23.45
N THR A 90 23.18 -12.12 23.02
CA THR A 90 23.93 -13.08 23.84
C THR A 90 25.26 -12.43 24.19
#